data_AF-A0A6I8M9G9-F1
#
_entry.id   AF-A0A6I8M9G9-F1
#
_cell.length_a   1.000
_cell.length_b   1.000
_cell.length_c   1.000
_cell.angle_alpha   90.00
_cell.angle_beta   90.00
_cell.angle_gamma   90.00
#
_symmetry.space_group_name_H-M   'P 1'
#
loop_
_entity.id
_entity.type
_entity.pdbx_description
1 polymer ?
#
loop_
_entity_poly.entity_id
_entity_poly.type
_entity_poly.pdbx_seq_one_letter_code
_entity_poly.pdbx_strand_id
1 'polypeptide(L)' 'MLSKEFWKDLAERAIKTFAQALLAVLAVGVPIWELDWSGAFGIAATATVMSVLTSIASISVGTQGTASVVSSPARHRKE' A
#
# COMPACT_ATOMS: atom_id res chain seq x y z
N MET A 1 -8.38 -14.88 2.55
CA MET A 1 -9.60 -14.67 3.38
C MET A 1 -9.47 -13.30 4.03
N LEU A 2 -10.56 -12.51 4.10
CA LEU A 2 -10.58 -11.20 4.76
C LEU A 2 -10.37 -11.37 6.28
N SER A 3 -9.15 -11.67 6.69
CA SER A 3 -8.75 -11.92 8.07
C SER A 3 -8.36 -10.63 8.77
N LYS A 4 -8.23 -10.67 10.09
CA LYS A 4 -7.71 -9.54 10.88
C LYS A 4 -6.31 -9.11 10.40
N GLU A 5 -5.48 -10.06 10.00
CA GLU A 5 -4.16 -9.79 9.43
C GLU A 5 -4.26 -9.03 8.10
N PHE A 6 -5.20 -9.37 7.21
CA PHE A 6 -5.39 -8.62 5.97
C PHE A 6 -5.73 -7.14 6.23
N TRP A 7 -6.64 -6.86 7.17
CA TRP A 7 -7.01 -5.48 7.51
C TRP A 7 -5.86 -4.72 8.18
N LYS A 8 -5.03 -5.41 8.96
CA LYS A 8 -3.81 -4.85 9.55
C LYS A 8 -2.78 -4.49 8.46
N ASP A 9 -2.52 -5.41 7.53
CA ASP A 9 -1.62 -5.18 6.39
C ASP A 9 -2.13 -4.06 5.47
N LEU A 10 -3.45 -4.02 5.22
CA LEU A 10 -4.10 -2.95 4.45
C LEU A 10 -3.89 -1.59 5.13
N ALA A 11 -4.12 -1.52 6.45
CA ALA A 11 -3.97 -0.29 7.21
C ALA A 11 -2.51 0.18 7.22
N GLU A 12 -1.56 -0.73 7.45
CA GLU A 12 -0.13 -0.42 7.38
C GLU A 12 0.25 0.15 6.01
N ARG A 13 -0.21 -0.49 4.92
CA ARG A 13 0.04 -0.02 3.55
C ARG A 13 -0.60 1.33 3.29
N ALA A 14 -1.83 1.54 3.70
CA ALA A 14 -2.55 2.79 3.51
C ALA A 14 -1.86 3.96 4.22
N ILE A 15 -1.45 3.76 5.48
CA ILE A 15 -0.72 4.77 6.28
C ILE A 15 0.64 5.04 5.66
N LYS A 16 1.37 4.00 5.26
CA LYS A 16 2.67 4.14 4.62
C LYS A 16 2.56 4.92 3.30
N THR A 17 1.58 4.59 2.45
CA THR A 17 1.34 5.34 1.20
C THR A 17 0.98 6.80 1.48
N PHE A 18 0.12 7.06 2.47
CA PHE A 18 -0.26 8.42 2.84
C PHE A 18 0.98 9.24 3.25
N ALA A 19 1.77 8.72 4.18
CA ALA A 19 2.96 9.39 4.69
C ALA A 19 3.98 9.63 3.56
N GLN A 20 4.23 8.63 2.72
CA GLN A 20 5.16 8.76 1.60
C GLN A 20 4.69 9.79 0.56
N ALA A 21 3.40 9.81 0.22
CA ALA A 21 2.84 10.77 -0.72
C ALA A 21 2.87 12.20 -0.15
N LEU A 22 2.54 12.37 1.13
CA LEU A 22 2.62 13.66 1.81
C LEU A 22 4.07 14.17 1.86
N LEU A 23 5.02 13.30 2.24
CA LEU A 23 6.46 13.61 2.25
C LEU A 23 6.96 14.07 0.88
N ALA A 24 6.46 13.48 -0.21
CA ALA A 24 6.84 13.89 -1.56
C ALA A 24 6.45 15.35 -1.85
N VAL A 25 5.30 15.81 -1.34
CA VAL A 25 4.87 17.22 -1.46
C VAL A 25 5.66 18.14 -0.52
N LEU A 26 6.04 17.66 0.66
CA LEU A 26 6.88 18.44 1.59
C LEU A 26 8.29 18.71 1.02
N ALA A 27 8.77 17.91 0.08
CA ALA A 27 10.08 18.05 -0.53
C ALA A 27 10.18 19.17 -1.60
N VAL A 28 9.12 19.98 -1.80
CA VAL A 28 9.02 21.02 -2.84
C VAL A 28 9.93 22.25 -2.57
N GLY A 29 10.57 22.34 -1.40
CA GLY A 29 11.62 23.32 -1.13
C GLY A 29 11.13 24.68 -0.62
N VAL A 30 9.87 24.76 -0.17
CA VAL A 30 9.31 25.94 0.50
C VAL A 30 9.16 25.69 2.02
N PRO A 31 9.14 26.74 2.85
CA PRO A 31 8.88 26.61 4.28
C PRO A 31 7.53 25.93 4.57
N ILE A 32 7.47 25.19 5.68
CA ILE A 32 6.30 24.35 6.03
C ILE A 32 4.98 25.12 6.16
N TRP A 33 5.01 26.40 6.52
CA TRP A 33 3.82 27.25 6.64
C TRP A 33 3.38 27.90 5.32
N GLU A 34 4.21 27.84 4.27
CA GLU A 34 3.89 28.34 2.91
C GLU A 34 3.38 27.24 1.97
N LEU A 35 3.36 25.99 2.44
CA LEU A 35 2.85 24.86 1.67
C LEU A 35 1.33 24.95 1.48
N ASP A 36 0.88 24.61 0.29
CA ASP A 36 -0.53 24.33 0.03
C ASP A 36 -0.93 23.01 0.71
N TRP A 37 -1.36 23.10 1.97
CA TRP A 37 -1.84 21.96 2.73
C TRP A 37 -3.05 21.29 2.10
N SER A 38 -3.90 22.06 1.41
CA SER A 38 -5.10 21.52 0.79
C SER A 38 -4.74 20.58 -0.37
N GLY A 39 -3.85 21.01 -1.26
CA GLY A 39 -3.27 20.19 -2.31
C GLY A 39 -2.45 19.02 -1.76
N ALA A 40 -1.61 19.25 -0.74
CA ALA A 40 -0.77 18.21 -0.15
C ALA A 40 -1.59 17.04 0.43
N PHE A 41 -2.62 17.34 1.23
CA PHE A 41 -3.51 16.32 1.75
C PHE A 41 -4.38 15.69 0.66
N GLY A 42 -4.80 16.45 -0.36
CA GLY A 42 -5.55 15.92 -1.51
C GLY A 42 -4.75 14.88 -2.30
N ILE A 43 -3.47 15.15 -2.58
CA ILE A 43 -2.55 14.24 -3.26
C ILE A 43 -2.34 12.98 -2.41
N ALA A 44 -2.03 13.16 -1.13
CA ALA A 44 -1.79 12.04 -0.21
C ALA A 44 -3.04 11.14 -0.07
N ALA A 45 -4.22 11.74 0.08
CA ALA A 45 -5.49 11.00 0.16
C ALA A 45 -5.78 10.23 -1.13
N THR A 46 -5.55 10.83 -2.30
CA THR A 46 -5.73 10.16 -3.60
C THR A 46 -4.82 8.93 -3.72
N ALA A 47 -3.53 9.08 -3.37
CA ALA A 47 -2.57 7.97 -3.37
C ALA A 47 -2.99 6.85 -2.40
N THR A 48 -3.49 7.19 -1.22
CA THR A 48 -4.00 6.22 -0.25
C THR A 48 -5.22 5.48 -0.77
N VAL A 49 -6.18 6.16 -1.40
CA VAL A 49 -7.35 5.51 -2.01
C VAL A 49 -6.91 4.53 -3.10
N MET A 50 -5.97 4.92 -3.98
CA MET A 50 -5.40 4.01 -4.98
C MET A 50 -4.75 2.77 -4.35
N SER A 51 -4.00 2.95 -3.25
CA SER A 51 -3.37 1.85 -2.51
C SER A 51 -4.40 0.87 -1.93
N VAL A 52 -5.47 1.41 -1.33
CA VAL A 52 -6.57 0.61 -0.76
C VAL A 52 -7.29 -0.18 -1.86
N LEU A 53 -7.69 0.49 -2.96
CA LEU A 53 -8.36 -0.16 -4.08
C LEU A 53 -7.50 -1.27 -4.70
N THR A 54 -6.20 -1.03 -4.87
CA THR A 54 -5.24 -2.02 -5.39
C THR A 54 -5.11 -3.21 -4.44
N SER A 55 -5.05 -2.96 -3.14
CA SER A 55 -4.97 -4.03 -2.13
C SER A 55 -6.24 -4.87 -2.12
N ILE A 56 -7.42 -4.26 -2.29
CA ILE A 56 -8.70 -4.98 -2.41
C ILE A 56 -8.72 -5.83 -3.69
N ALA A 57 -8.33 -5.26 -4.84
CA ALA A 57 -8.23 -6.00 -6.09
C ALA A 57 -7.28 -7.21 -5.97
N SER A 58 -6.18 -7.06 -5.22
CA SER A 58 -5.19 -8.14 -5.00
C SER A 58 -5.77 -9.31 -4.18
N ILE A 59 -6.81 -9.11 -3.38
CA ILE A 59 -7.48 -10.18 -2.63
C ILE A 59 -8.08 -11.23 -3.58
N SER A 60 -8.59 -10.79 -4.74
CA SER A 60 -9.23 -11.69 -5.71
C SER A 60 -8.23 -12.52 -6.52
N VAL A 61 -6.94 -12.19 -6.45
CA VAL A 61 -5.89 -12.75 -7.34
C VAL A 61 -4.90 -13.66 -6.59
N GLY A 62 -4.88 -13.70 -5.25
CA GLY A 62 -3.84 -14.44 -4.51
C GLY A 62 -4.29 -15.22 -3.27
N THR A 63 -4.04 -16.53 -3.26
CA THR A 63 -3.86 -17.32 -2.03
C THR A 63 -2.57 -16.90 -1.32
N GLN A 64 -2.65 -16.66 0.00
CA GLN A 64 -1.51 -16.23 0.83
C GLN A 64 -0.37 -17.27 0.80
N GLY A 65 0.85 -16.81 0.43
CA GLY A 65 2.09 -17.57 0.58
C GLY A 65 2.94 -17.76 -0.68
N THR A 66 2.53 -17.23 -1.83
CA THR A 66 3.33 -17.31 -3.07
C THR A 66 3.25 -15.98 -3.82
N ALA A 67 4.33 -15.61 -4.54
CA ALA A 67 4.24 -14.54 -5.53
C ALA A 67 3.02 -14.85 -6.40
N SER A 68 2.10 -13.90 -6.55
CA SER A 68 0.76 -14.07 -7.15
C SER A 68 0.75 -14.55 -8.61
N VAL A 69 1.91 -14.91 -9.16
CA VAL A 69 2.11 -15.39 -10.53
C VAL A 69 3.07 -16.58 -10.63
N VAL A 70 3.55 -17.15 -9.51
CA VAL A 70 4.42 -18.34 -9.57
C VAL A 70 3.89 -19.42 -8.65
N SER A 71 3.66 -20.59 -9.23
CA SER A 71 3.32 -21.82 -8.52
C SER A 71 4.36 -22.11 -7.45
N SER A 72 3.92 -22.46 -6.24
CA SER A 72 4.81 -22.96 -5.19
C SER A 72 5.61 -24.14 -5.74
N PRO A 73 6.96 -24.13 -5.74
CA PRO A 73 7.73 -25.27 -6.21
C PRO A 73 7.40 -26.46 -5.31
N ALA A 74 6.99 -27.56 -5.94
CA ALA A 74 6.69 -28.80 -5.26
C ALA A 74 7.87 -29.22 -4.37
N ARG A 75 7.54 -29.55 -3.12
CA ARG A 75 8.42 -30.08 -2.08
C ARG A 75 9.21 -31.27 -2.64
N HIS A 76 10.50 -31.07 -2.93
CA HIS A 76 11.42 -32.18 -3.22
C HIS A 76 11.56 -33.03 -1.95
N ARG A 77 10.79 -34.12 -1.88
CA ARG A 77 11.03 -35.22 -0.95
C ARG A 77 12.35 -35.86 -1.38
N LYS A 78 13.40 -35.69 -0.59
CA LYS A 78 14.61 -36.52 -0.70
C LYS A 78 14.53 -37.60 0.37
N GLU A 79 14.60 -38.82 -0.12
CA GLU A 79 14.83 -40.06 0.63
C GLU A 79 16.20 -40.01 1.31
#